data_AF-F8AKG5-F1
#
_entry.id   AF-F8AKG5-F1
#
_cell.length_a   1.000
_cell.length_b   1.000
_cell.length_c   1.000
_cell.angle_alpha   90.00
_cell.angle_beta   90.00
_cell.angle_gamma   90.00
#
_symmetry.space_group_name_H-M   'P 1'
#
loop_
_entity.id
_entity.type
_entity.pdbx_description
1 polymer ?
#
loop_
_entity_poly.entity_id
_entity_poly.type
_entity_poly.pdbx_seq_one_letter_code
_entity_poly.pdbx_strand_id
1 'polypeptide(L)'
;MNEIISLISLSVIFGSMLSGFATFRMTGMRLMPHFAVLILAFIFTLASLFINNNIVFYIAIALQIITPFTICGTICNIIKTQFQNTGIYSAHLGFMGIILILAIGNLFI
;
A
#
# COMPACT_ATOMS: atom_id res chain seq x y z
N MET A 1 -17.35 0.16 8.62
CA MET A 1 -16.07 -0.49 8.24
C MET A 1 -16.01 -1.80 8.97
N ASN A 2 -15.76 -2.91 8.27
CA ASN A 2 -15.59 -4.20 8.93
C ASN A 2 -14.26 -4.20 9.70
N GLU A 3 -14.33 -4.12 11.04
CA GLU A 3 -13.17 -3.94 11.93
C GLU A 3 -12.04 -4.94 11.64
N ILE A 4 -12.41 -6.19 11.33
CA ILE A 4 -11.46 -7.27 11.02
C ILE A 4 -10.69 -6.94 9.74
N ILE A 5 -11.39 -6.57 8.66
CA ILE A 5 -10.75 -6.25 7.37
C ILE A 5 -9.85 -5.03 7.51
N SER A 6 -10.29 -4.01 8.25
CA SER A 6 -9.48 -2.82 8.50
C SER A 6 -8.20 -3.10 9.30
N LEU A 7 -8.25 -3.98 10.30
CA LEU A 7 -7.07 -4.40 11.06
C LEU A 7 -6.11 -5.20 10.18
N ILE A 8 -6.62 -6.07 9.32
CA ILE A 8 -5.81 -6.80 8.34
C ILE A 8 -5.17 -5.81 7.37
N SER A 9 -5.94 -4.87 6.79
CA SER A 9 -5.41 -3.82 5.92
C SER A 9 -4.30 -3.04 6.60
N LEU A 10 -4.47 -2.65 7.87
CA LEU A 10 -3.45 -1.92 8.62
C LEU A 10 -2.16 -2.74 8.78
N SER A 11 -2.29 -4.03 9.07
CA SER A 11 -1.13 -4.95 9.20
C SER A 11 -0.37 -5.11 7.87
N VAL A 12 -1.10 -5.21 6.75
CA VAL A 12 -0.53 -5.34 5.41
C VAL A 12 0.13 -4.04 4.97
N ILE A 13 -0.51 -2.88 5.22
CA ILE A 13 0.09 -1.57 4.94
C ILE A 13 1.38 -1.42 5.75
N PHE A 14 1.39 -1.77 7.03
CA PHE A 14 2.60 -1.71 7.85
C PHE A 14 3.73 -2.61 7.32
N GLY A 15 3.44 -3.86 6.95
CA GLY A 15 4.41 -4.75 6.29
C GLY A 15 4.88 -4.22 4.93
N SER A 16 4.00 -3.54 4.20
CA SER A 16 4.34 -2.89 2.94
C SER A 16 5.28 -1.68 3.12
N MET A 17 5.21 -0.96 4.24
CA MET A 17 6.15 0.13 4.55
C MET A 17 7.57 -0.40 4.78
N LEU A 18 7.70 -1.53 5.48
CA LEU A 18 8.99 -2.19 5.73
C LEU A 18 9.62 -2.72 4.44
N SER A 19 8.85 -3.47 3.64
CA SER A 19 9.32 -3.97 2.35
C SER A 19 9.57 -2.84 1.35
N GLY A 20 8.76 -1.78 1.39
CA GLY A 20 8.98 -0.55 0.64
C GLY A 20 10.33 0.07 0.99
N PHE A 21 10.76 0.01 2.25
CA PHE A 21 11.98 0.72 2.66
C PHE A 21 13.22 0.04 2.08
N ALA A 22 13.17 -1.30 1.98
CA ALA A 22 14.16 -2.08 1.25
C ALA A 22 14.18 -1.71 -0.24
N THR A 23 13.02 -1.57 -0.88
CA THR A 23 12.94 -1.17 -2.30
C THR A 23 13.38 0.29 -2.52
N PHE A 24 13.12 1.19 -1.58
CA PHE A 24 13.58 2.59 -1.61
C PHE A 24 15.11 2.68 -1.58
N ARG A 25 15.80 1.87 -0.75
CA ARG A 25 17.26 1.85 -0.74
C ARG A 25 17.89 1.44 -2.06
N MET A 26 17.19 0.62 -2.85
CA MET A 26 17.68 0.15 -4.15
C MET A 26 17.30 1.06 -5.32
N THR A 27 16.15 1.76 -5.22
CA THR A 27 15.59 2.59 -6.31
C THR A 27 15.78 4.10 -6.12
N GLY A 28 16.13 4.52 -4.91
CA GLY A 28 16.33 5.91 -4.52
C GLY A 28 15.04 6.73 -4.53
N MET A 29 15.18 8.03 -4.79
CA MET A 29 14.07 9.01 -4.69
C MET A 29 12.90 8.75 -5.65
N ARG A 30 13.06 7.88 -6.66
CA ARG A 30 11.98 7.54 -7.60
C ARG A 30 10.77 6.93 -6.90
N LEU A 31 10.97 6.24 -5.78
CA LEU A 31 9.91 5.59 -4.99
C LEU A 31 9.28 6.52 -3.93
N MET A 32 9.77 7.76 -3.79
CA MET A 32 9.26 8.73 -2.82
C MET A 32 7.74 9.00 -2.96
N PRO A 33 7.18 9.18 -4.18
CA PRO A 33 5.74 9.44 -4.31
C PRO A 33 4.89 8.27 -3.82
N HIS A 34 5.34 7.04 -4.08
CA HIS A 34 4.66 5.84 -3.59
C HIS A 34 4.64 5.81 -2.05
N PHE A 35 5.78 6.09 -1.43
CA PHE A 35 5.91 6.13 0.02
C PHE A 35 5.00 7.15 0.69
N ALA A 36 4.87 8.34 0.10
CA ALA A 36 3.98 9.38 0.63
C ALA A 36 2.52 8.90 0.64
N VAL A 37 2.05 8.28 -0.45
CA VAL A 37 0.69 7.72 -0.51
C VAL A 37 0.52 6.56 0.47
N LEU A 38 1.54 5.72 0.64
CA LEU A 38 1.51 4.59 1.58
C LEU A 38 1.38 5.05 3.04
N ILE A 39 2.12 6.10 3.43
CA ILE A 39 2.03 6.73 4.75
C ILE A 39 0.65 7.35 4.96
N LEU A 40 0.13 8.07 3.97
CA LEU A 40 -1.22 8.64 4.05
C LEU A 40 -2.28 7.53 4.18
N ALA A 41 -2.18 6.46 3.40
CA ALA A 41 -3.07 5.31 3.50
C ALA A 41 -3.03 4.70 4.91
N PHE A 42 -1.84 4.56 5.51
CA PHE A 42 -1.69 4.09 6.88
C PHE A 42 -2.40 5.00 7.90
N ILE A 43 -2.12 6.29 7.86
CA ILE A 43 -2.68 7.27 8.81
C ILE A 43 -4.21 7.32 8.70
N PHE A 44 -4.75 7.38 7.49
CA PHE A 44 -6.21 7.43 7.29
C PHE A 44 -6.89 6.11 7.65
N THR A 45 -6.25 4.97 7.41
CA THR A 45 -6.79 3.66 7.84
C THR A 45 -6.82 3.58 9.37
N LEU A 46 -5.76 4.05 10.04
CA LEU A 46 -5.72 4.12 11.50
C LEU A 46 -6.78 5.10 12.04
N ALA A 47 -6.90 6.30 11.44
CA ALA A 47 -7.90 7.28 11.83
C ALA A 47 -9.34 6.75 11.66
N SER A 48 -9.60 5.98 10.59
CA SER A 48 -10.91 5.39 10.33
C SER A 48 -11.36 4.35 11.37
N LEU A 49 -10.41 3.76 12.12
CA LEU A 49 -10.72 2.85 13.23
C LEU A 49 -11.19 3.57 14.50
N PHE A 50 -10.72 4.80 14.73
CA PHE A 50 -11.03 5.57 15.94
C PHE A 50 -12.10 6.64 15.73
N ILE A 51 -12.27 7.11 14.49
CA ILE A 51 -13.20 8.19 14.14
C ILE A 51 -14.34 7.60 13.33
N ASN A 52 -15.55 7.66 13.88
CA ASN A 52 -16.77 7.26 13.17
C ASN A 52 -17.20 8.36 12.18
N ASN A 53 -16.45 8.51 11.09
CA ASN A 53 -16.72 9.47 10.01
C ASN A 53 -16.59 8.80 8.64
N ASN A 54 -17.69 8.75 7.90
CA ASN A 54 -17.77 8.15 6.57
C ASN A 54 -16.78 8.77 5.56
N ILE A 55 -16.49 10.07 5.69
CA ILE A 55 -15.54 10.76 4.80
C ILE A 55 -14.13 10.20 5.00
N VAL A 56 -13.70 10.04 6.26
CA VAL A 56 -12.37 9.49 6.61
C VAL A 56 -12.25 8.06 6.11
N PHE A 57 -13.32 7.28 6.24
CA PHE A 57 -13.40 5.91 5.74
C PHE A 57 -13.20 5.82 4.22
N TYR A 58 -13.95 6.59 3.43
CA TYR A 58 -13.81 6.56 1.97
C TYR A 58 -12.45 7.10 1.50
N ILE A 59 -11.87 8.09 2.20
CA ILE A 59 -10.51 8.56 1.90
C ILE A 59 -9.48 7.46 2.17
N ALA A 60 -9.60 6.72 3.27
CA ALA A 60 -8.70 5.61 3.58
C ALA A 60 -8.73 4.55 2.46
N ILE A 61 -9.93 4.16 2.01
CA ILE A 61 -10.10 3.21 0.89
C ILE A 61 -9.51 3.77 -0.40
N ALA A 62 -9.81 5.02 -0.75
CA ALA A 62 -9.29 5.65 -1.96
C ALA A 62 -7.76 5.64 -1.98
N LEU A 63 -7.12 5.98 -0.85
CA LEU A 63 -5.67 5.93 -0.70
C LEU A 63 -5.14 4.50 -0.85
N GLN A 64 -5.77 3.50 -0.22
CA GLN A 64 -5.40 2.09 -0.38
C GLN A 64 -5.47 1.64 -1.84
N ILE A 65 -6.47 2.08 -2.61
CA ILE A 65 -6.59 1.78 -4.04
C ILE A 65 -5.51 2.49 -4.87
N ILE A 66 -5.16 3.73 -4.52
CA ILE A 66 -4.15 4.50 -5.27
C ILE A 66 -2.73 3.95 -5.03
N THR A 67 -2.40 3.46 -3.83
CA THR A 67 -1.07 2.93 -3.50
C THR A 67 -0.51 1.91 -4.53
N PRO A 68 -1.22 0.86 -4.96
CA PRO A 68 -0.73 -0.09 -5.95
C PRO A 68 -0.54 0.53 -7.35
N PHE A 69 -1.23 1.61 -7.71
CA PHE A 69 -0.99 2.25 -9.02
C PHE A 69 0.30 3.09 -9.02
N THR A 70 0.62 3.71 -7.88
CA THR A 70 1.84 4.53 -7.76
C THR A 70 3.14 3.73 -7.86
N ILE A 71 3.11 2.43 -7.56
CA ILE A 71 4.29 1.56 -7.60
C ILE A 71 4.69 1.18 -9.03
N CYS A 72 3.73 1.02 -9.95
CA CYS A 72 4.03 0.35 -11.21
C CYS A 72 4.83 1.24 -12.18
N GLY A 73 4.70 2.57 -12.08
CA GLY A 73 5.55 3.51 -12.81
C GLY A 73 7.04 3.39 -12.48
N THR A 74 7.41 2.79 -11.33
CA THR A 74 8.79 2.72 -10.84
C THR A 74 9.34 1.30 -10.86
N ILE A 75 8.62 0.34 -10.25
CA ILE A 75 9.11 -1.03 -10.05
C ILE A 75 8.90 -1.91 -11.28
N CYS A 76 7.81 -1.72 -12.05
CA CYS A 76 7.49 -2.60 -13.18
C CYS A 76 8.56 -2.54 -14.30
N ASN A 77 9.27 -1.41 -14.45
CA ASN A 77 10.40 -1.30 -15.38
C ASN A 77 11.71 -1.91 -14.83
N ILE A 78 11.88 -1.94 -13.51
CA ILE A 78 13.08 -2.47 -12.85
C ILE A 78 13.05 -4.00 -12.85
N ILE A 79 11.88 -4.61 -12.65
CA ILE A 79 11.72 -6.07 -12.71
C ILE A 79 12.11 -6.63 -14.09
N LYS A 80 11.88 -5.87 -15.17
CA LYS A 80 12.27 -6.27 -16.53
C LYS A 80 13.78 -6.29 -16.75
N THR A 81 14.55 -5.53 -15.97
CA THR A 81 15.96 -5.22 -16.26
C THR A 81 16.93 -5.69 -15.18
N GLN A 82 16.46 -5.99 -13.97
CA GLN A 82 17.32 -6.29 -12.81
C GLN A 82 16.89 -7.59 -12.11
N PHE A 83 17.18 -8.74 -12.74
CA PHE A 83 16.74 -10.07 -12.29
C PHE A 83 17.21 -10.47 -10.88
N GLN A 84 18.40 -10.05 -10.46
CA GLN A 84 18.97 -10.41 -9.16
C GLN A 84 18.20 -9.82 -7.96
N ASN A 85 17.54 -8.68 -8.15
CA ASN A 85 16.79 -7.98 -7.09
C ASN A 85 15.26 -8.19 -7.21
N THR A 86 14.83 -9.01 -8.18
CA THR A 86 13.39 -9.23 -8.46
C THR A 86 12.63 -9.79 -7.28
N GLY A 87 13.24 -10.66 -6.47
CA GLY A 87 12.59 -11.26 -5.30
C GLY A 87 12.15 -10.24 -4.25
N ILE A 88 12.93 -9.18 -4.04
CA ILE A 88 12.58 -8.12 -3.08
C ILE A 88 11.44 -7.26 -3.64
N TYR A 89 11.50 -6.93 -4.93
CA TYR A 89 10.47 -6.15 -5.60
C TYR A 89 9.14 -6.91 -5.73
N SER A 90 9.17 -8.22 -6.00
CA SER A 90 7.97 -9.04 -6.13
C SER A 90 7.24 -9.22 -4.80
N ALA A 91 7.98 -9.36 -3.69
CA ALA A 91 7.38 -9.42 -2.36
C ALA A 91 6.59 -8.14 -2.03
N HIS A 92 7.16 -6.98 -2.35
CA HIS A 92 6.48 -5.70 -2.15
C HIS A 92 5.24 -5.54 -3.05
N LEU A 93 5.34 -5.93 -4.32
CA LEU A 93 4.19 -5.96 -5.24
C LEU A 93 3.08 -6.91 -4.78
N GLY A 94 3.44 -8.03 -4.14
CA GLY A 94 2.48 -8.94 -3.51
C GLY A 94 1.62 -8.24 -2.45
N PHE A 95 2.26 -7.45 -1.56
CA PHE A 95 1.53 -6.64 -0.59
C PHE A 95 0.63 -5.59 -1.24
N MET A 96 1.09 -4.94 -2.32
CA MET A 96 0.27 -3.99 -3.08
C MET A 96 -0.99 -4.64 -3.65
N GLY A 97 -0.88 -5.88 -4.15
CA GLY A 97 -2.03 -6.65 -4.62
C GLY A 97 -3.02 -7.01 -3.50
N ILE A 98 -2.51 -7.41 -2.33
CA ILE A 98 -3.35 -7.74 -1.17
C ILE A 98 -4.12 -6.49 -0.68
N ILE A 99 -3.46 -5.32 -0.62
CA ILE A 99 -4.10 -4.06 -0.22
C ILE A 99 -5.26 -3.72 -1.16
N LEU A 100 -5.09 -3.88 -2.48
CA LEU A 100 -6.14 -3.62 -3.45
C LEU A 100 -7.40 -4.48 -3.17
N ILE A 101 -7.20 -5.78 -2.94
CA ILE A 101 -8.31 -6.72 -2.69
C ILE A 101 -9.03 -6.37 -1.38
N LEU A 102 -8.28 -6.04 -0.32
CA LEU A 102 -8.85 -5.66 0.96
C LEU A 102 -9.61 -4.33 0.89
N ALA A 103 -9.13 -3.37 0.11
CA ALA A 103 -9.80 -2.09 -0.10
C ALA A 103 -11.14 -2.27 -0.83
N ILE A 104 -11.17 -3.13 -1.86
CA ILE A 104 -12.40 -3.51 -2.56
C ILE A 104 -13.34 -4.27 -1.62
N GLY A 105 -12.82 -5.21 -0.82
CA GLY A 105 -13.61 -5.94 0.17
C GLY A 105 -14.32 -5.02 1.18
N ASN A 106 -13.64 -3.97 1.65
CA ASN A 106 -14.24 -2.95 2.52
C ASN A 106 -15.33 -2.09 1.85
N LEU A 107 -15.43 -2.05 0.51
CA LEU A 107 -16.50 -1.32 -0.17
C LEU A 107 -17.82 -2.11 -0.22
N PHE A 108 -17.74 -3.44 -0.21
CA PHE A 108 -18.88 -4.34 -0.37
C PHE A 108 -19.43 -4.90 0.95
N ILE A 109 -18.70 -4.71 2.05
CA ILE A 109 -19.00 -5.25 3.40
C ILE A 109 -18.93 -4.13 4.42
#